data_AF-A0A0G1L2W9-F1
#
_entry.id   AF-A0A0G1L2W9-F1
#
_cell.length_a   1.000
_cell.length_b   1.000
_cell.length_c   1.000
_cell.angle_alpha   90.00
_cell.angle_beta   90.00
_cell.angle_gamma   90.00
#
_symmetry.space_group_name_H-M   'P 1'
#
loop_
_entity.id
_entity.type
_entity.pdbx_description
1 polymer ?
#
loop_
_entity_poly.entity_id
_entity_poly.type
_entity_poly.pdbx_seq_one_letter_code
_entity_poly.pdbx_strand_id
1 'polypeptide(L)'
;MVPTLSSAARWNPFAKISEQRTGKAGILENPDLLCAGEAVKAREDGLLAGMETHFAVMKKTMETRRAVLSKAWTMTDRKERNVAIRKAAADYNIEMRLANKVLKNSRDTIWASYRKSMKACGVKGAPVELEKNVVPNTDLNVQ
;
A
#
# COMPACT_ATOMS: atom_id res chain seq x y z
N MET A 1 6.40 -55.40 -31.91
CA MET A 1 5.41 -54.72 -31.04
C MET A 1 6.17 -54.23 -29.81
N VAL A 2 6.28 -52.91 -29.63
CA VAL A 2 6.98 -52.31 -28.49
C VAL A 2 6.00 -52.26 -27.31
N PRO A 3 6.31 -52.82 -26.13
CA PRO A 3 5.49 -52.62 -24.95
C PRO A 3 5.76 -51.22 -24.40
N THR A 4 4.71 -50.40 -24.34
CA THR A 4 4.74 -49.05 -23.77
C THR A 4 4.91 -49.13 -22.26
N LEU A 5 5.85 -48.32 -21.77
CA LEU A 5 6.27 -48.23 -20.38
C LEU A 5 5.15 -47.73 -19.45
N SER A 6 5.08 -48.40 -18.30
CA SER A 6 4.38 -48.06 -17.06
C SER A 6 4.14 -46.57 -16.83
N SER A 7 2.86 -46.18 -16.71
CA SER A 7 2.48 -44.85 -16.22
C SER A 7 2.58 -44.88 -14.70
N ALA A 8 3.73 -44.44 -14.17
CA ALA A 8 3.91 -44.21 -12.75
C ALA A 8 2.88 -43.18 -12.28
N ALA A 9 2.00 -43.60 -11.36
CA ALA A 9 1.11 -42.71 -10.63
C ALA A 9 1.97 -41.67 -9.89
N ARG A 10 2.08 -40.47 -10.48
CA ARG A 10 2.81 -39.36 -9.91
C ARG A 10 2.05 -38.88 -8.68
N TRP A 11 2.62 -39.11 -7.51
CA TRP A 11 2.10 -38.62 -6.24
C TRP A 11 1.88 -37.09 -6.36
N ASN A 12 0.62 -36.64 -6.34
CA ASN A 12 0.26 -35.23 -6.29
C ASN A 12 -0.11 -34.88 -4.84
N PRO A 13 0.78 -34.19 -4.08
CA PRO A 13 0.51 -33.82 -2.69
C PRO A 13 -0.73 -32.93 -2.53
N PHE A 14 -1.19 -32.29 -3.61
CA PHE A 14 -2.31 -31.35 -3.60
C PHE A 14 -3.67 -32.01 -3.85
N ALA A 15 -3.72 -33.27 -4.33
CA ALA A 15 -4.98 -33.95 -4.60
C ALA A 15 -5.80 -34.25 -3.33
N LYS A 16 -5.13 -34.36 -2.16
CA LYS A 16 -5.81 -34.56 -0.87
C LYS A 16 -6.36 -33.28 -0.23
N ILE A 17 -6.02 -32.09 -0.75
CA ILE A 17 -6.50 -30.81 -0.18
C ILE A 17 -7.90 -30.46 -0.74
N SER A 18 -8.28 -31.00 -1.91
CA SER A 18 -9.56 -30.67 -2.55
C SER A 18 -10.78 -31.45 -2.05
N GLU A 19 -10.61 -32.55 -1.31
CA GLU A 19 -11.71 -33.46 -0.97
C GLU A 19 -12.53 -33.04 0.28
N GLN A 20 -12.05 -32.08 1.09
CA GLN A 20 -12.73 -31.67 2.33
C GLN A 20 -13.53 -30.35 2.23
N ARG A 21 -13.80 -29.84 1.01
CA ARG A 21 -14.63 -28.63 0.82
C ARG A 21 -15.86 -28.87 -0.05
N THR A 22 -16.54 -30.01 0.13
CA THR A 22 -17.95 -30.14 -0.30
C THR A 22 -18.88 -29.52 0.74
N GLY A 23 -18.71 -28.21 0.94
CA GLY A 23 -19.67 -27.32 1.61
C GLY A 23 -20.03 -26.18 0.66
N LYS A 24 -20.48 -26.53 -0.56
CA LYS A 24 -20.61 -25.61 -1.70
C LYS A 24 -21.79 -24.62 -1.59
N ALA A 25 -22.41 -24.50 -0.41
CA ALA A 25 -23.47 -23.53 -0.10
C ALA A 25 -23.19 -22.66 1.15
N GLY A 26 -22.08 -22.85 1.88
CA GLY A 26 -21.91 -22.25 3.21
C GLY A 26 -21.10 -20.96 3.32
N ILE A 27 -20.49 -20.47 2.23
CA ILE A 27 -19.61 -19.27 2.27
C ILE A 27 -20.36 -17.98 1.96
N LEU A 28 -21.40 -18.04 1.12
CA LEU A 28 -22.21 -16.87 0.75
C LEU A 28 -23.33 -16.56 1.75
N GLU A 29 -23.66 -17.50 2.65
CA GLU A 29 -24.76 -17.34 3.62
C GLU A 29 -24.29 -16.97 5.03
N ASN A 30 -22.97 -16.96 5.29
CA ASN A 30 -22.46 -16.55 6.59
C ASN A 30 -22.33 -15.00 6.63
N PRO A 31 -23.18 -14.30 7.40
CA PRO A 31 -23.18 -12.84 7.46
C PRO A 31 -21.85 -12.26 7.96
N ASP A 32 -21.12 -12.98 8.82
CA ASP A 32 -19.81 -12.56 9.33
C ASP A 32 -18.75 -12.58 8.22
N LEU A 33 -18.82 -13.57 7.31
CA LEU A 33 -17.92 -13.66 6.16
C LEU A 33 -18.21 -12.59 5.10
N LEU A 34 -19.49 -12.27 4.87
CA LEU A 34 -19.88 -11.16 4.00
C LEU A 34 -19.37 -9.82 4.55
N CYS A 35 -19.58 -9.57 5.85
CA CYS A 35 -19.06 -8.39 6.55
C CYS A 35 -17.54 -8.29 6.44
N ALA A 36 -16.82 -9.40 6.64
CA ALA A 36 -15.36 -9.44 6.48
C ALA A 36 -14.92 -9.15 5.03
N GLY A 37 -15.68 -9.63 4.04
CA GLY A 37 -15.46 -9.32 2.62
C GLY A 37 -15.56 -7.81 2.32
N GLU A 38 -16.56 -7.13 2.89
CA GLU A 38 -16.71 -5.68 2.77
C GLU A 38 -15.56 -4.93 3.44
N ALA A 39 -15.11 -5.38 4.61
CA ALA A 39 -13.96 -4.80 5.30
C ALA A 39 -12.67 -4.94 4.46
N VAL A 40 -12.45 -6.08 3.81
CA VAL A 40 -11.32 -6.28 2.89
C VAL A 40 -11.44 -5.36 1.69
N LYS A 41 -12.62 -5.27 1.06
CA LYS A 41 -12.84 -4.36 -0.06
C LYS A 41 -12.51 -2.91 0.31
N ALA A 42 -13.03 -2.43 1.44
CA ALA A 42 -12.76 -1.08 1.92
C ALA A 42 -11.27 -0.82 2.17
N ARG A 43 -10.54 -1.82 2.67
CA ARG A 43 -9.08 -1.74 2.84
C ARG A 43 -8.37 -1.57 1.50
N GLU A 44 -8.67 -2.42 0.53
CA GLU A 44 -8.01 -2.38 -0.78
C GLU A 44 -8.34 -1.09 -1.54
N ASP A 45 -9.60 -0.66 -1.53
CA ASP A 45 -10.04 0.60 -2.14
C ASP A 45 -9.31 1.79 -1.49
N GLY A 46 -9.17 1.78 -0.16
CA GLY A 46 -8.41 2.80 0.57
C GLY A 46 -6.91 2.80 0.26
N LEU A 47 -6.28 1.62 0.17
CA LEU A 47 -4.87 1.50 -0.17
C LEU A 47 -4.60 2.01 -1.58
N LEU A 48 -5.47 1.67 -2.54
CA LEU A 48 -5.39 2.17 -3.91
C LEU A 48 -5.47 3.71 -3.95
N ALA A 49 -6.47 4.31 -3.30
CA ALA A 49 -6.62 5.77 -3.25
C ALA A 49 -5.41 6.47 -2.59
N GLY A 50 -4.85 5.86 -1.54
CA GLY A 50 -3.63 6.34 -0.90
C GLY A 50 -2.42 6.33 -1.84
N MET A 51 -2.27 5.27 -2.64
CA MET A 51 -1.20 5.16 -3.64
C MET A 51 -1.40 6.16 -4.79
N GLU A 52 -2.62 6.32 -5.30
CA GLU A 52 -2.94 7.31 -6.34
C GLU A 52 -2.57 8.73 -5.89
N THR A 53 -2.93 9.08 -4.65
CA THR A 53 -2.56 10.38 -4.05
C THR A 53 -1.05 10.54 -3.97
N HIS A 54 -0.33 9.51 -3.51
CA HIS A 54 1.12 9.54 -3.44
C HIS A 54 1.77 9.74 -4.81
N PHE A 55 1.34 8.99 -5.83
CA PHE A 55 1.85 9.12 -7.18
C PHE A 55 1.53 10.48 -7.83
N ALA A 56 0.36 11.05 -7.54
CA ALA A 56 0.02 12.39 -8.02
C ALA A 56 0.99 13.45 -7.45
N VAL A 57 1.33 13.38 -6.16
CA VAL A 57 2.31 14.27 -5.54
C VAL A 57 3.71 14.06 -6.12
N MET A 58 4.14 12.80 -6.30
CA MET A 58 5.42 12.48 -6.93
C MET A 58 5.52 13.08 -8.33
N LYS A 59 4.49 12.87 -9.16
CA LYS A 59 4.43 13.39 -10.53
C LYS A 59 4.58 14.91 -10.55
N LYS A 60 3.77 15.62 -9.76
CA LYS A 60 3.83 17.09 -9.65
C LYS A 60 5.21 17.58 -9.18
N THR A 61 5.80 16.90 -8.20
CA THR A 61 7.12 17.23 -7.66
C THR A 61 8.21 17.05 -8.72
N MET A 62 8.14 15.98 -9.51
CA MET A 62 9.08 15.73 -10.62
C MET A 62 8.91 16.74 -11.75
N GLU A 63 7.68 17.10 -12.12
CA GLU A 63 7.39 18.14 -13.11
C GLU A 63 7.95 19.51 -12.67
N THR A 64 7.76 19.85 -11.40
CA THR A 64 8.30 21.08 -10.79
C THR A 64 9.83 21.08 -10.81
N ARG A 65 10.45 19.99 -10.35
CA ARG A 65 11.91 19.84 -10.37
C ARG A 65 12.47 19.96 -11.78
N ARG A 66 11.83 19.32 -12.77
CA ARG A 66 12.23 19.41 -14.19
C ARG A 66 12.21 20.86 -14.67
N ALA A 67 11.11 21.59 -14.43
CA ALA A 67 10.98 22.99 -14.85
C ALA A 67 12.08 23.88 -14.23
N VAL A 68 12.36 23.73 -12.93
CA VAL A 68 13.40 24.49 -12.23
C VAL A 68 14.78 24.15 -12.79
N LEU A 69 15.09 22.87 -13.02
CA LEU A 69 16.38 22.45 -13.57
C LEU A 69 16.58 22.94 -15.01
N SER A 70 15.56 22.82 -15.87
CA SER A 70 15.61 23.36 -17.22
C SER A 70 15.90 24.86 -17.23
N LYS A 71 15.25 25.63 -16.34
CA LYS A 71 15.55 27.06 -16.18
C LYS A 71 16.95 27.31 -15.62
N ALA A 72 17.42 26.52 -14.67
CA ALA A 72 18.76 26.68 -14.10
C ALA A 72 19.87 26.53 -15.16
N TRP A 73 19.67 25.62 -16.12
CA TRP A 73 20.64 25.38 -17.19
C TRP A 73 20.65 26.44 -18.29
N THR A 74 19.68 27.36 -18.34
CA THR A 74 19.75 28.53 -19.21
C THR A 74 20.47 29.72 -18.56
N MET A 75 20.84 29.63 -17.27
CA MET A 75 21.52 30.70 -16.54
C MET A 75 23.00 30.78 -16.94
N THR A 76 23.47 31.98 -17.24
CA THR A 76 24.88 32.25 -17.61
C THR A 76 25.80 32.20 -16.40
N ASP A 77 25.40 32.81 -15.27
CA ASP A 77 26.18 32.80 -14.03
C ASP A 77 26.18 31.40 -13.40
N ARG A 78 27.37 30.84 -13.25
CA ARG A 78 27.61 29.55 -12.59
C ARG A 78 27.14 29.54 -11.14
N LYS A 79 27.33 30.63 -10.39
CA LYS A 79 26.93 30.71 -8.98
C LYS A 79 25.42 30.63 -8.85
N GLU A 80 24.69 31.42 -9.62
CA GLU A 80 23.23 31.43 -9.61
C GLU A 80 22.64 30.09 -10.08
N ARG A 81 23.21 29.50 -11.15
CA ARG A 81 22.85 28.15 -11.61
C ARG A 81 22.99 27.12 -10.49
N ASN A 82 24.12 27.12 -9.77
CA ASN A 82 24.35 26.16 -8.69
C ASN A 82 23.38 26.37 -7.51
N VAL A 83 23.02 27.61 -7.20
CA VAL A 83 21.99 27.91 -6.18
C VAL A 83 20.64 27.34 -6.61
N ALA A 84 20.23 27.56 -7.86
CA ALA A 84 18.96 27.03 -8.38
C ALA A 84 18.91 25.50 -8.37
N ILE A 85 19.99 24.82 -8.78
CA ILE A 85 20.07 23.35 -8.78
C ILE A 85 19.97 22.78 -7.35
N ARG A 86 20.70 23.38 -6.39
CA ARG A 86 20.64 22.96 -4.98
C ARG A 86 19.26 23.17 -4.38
N LYS A 87 18.63 24.31 -4.68
CA LYS A 87 17.26 24.60 -4.25
C LYS A 87 16.28 23.57 -4.82
N ALA A 88 16.36 23.26 -6.12
CA ALA A 88 15.52 22.25 -6.74
C ALA A 88 15.65 20.87 -6.08
N ALA A 89 16.86 20.49 -5.67
CA ALA A 89 17.09 19.24 -4.95
C ALA A 89 16.54 19.27 -3.52
N ALA A 90 16.72 20.39 -2.80
CA ALA A 90 16.19 20.57 -1.46
C ALA A 90 14.65 20.52 -1.44
N ASP A 91 14.00 21.28 -2.32
CA ASP A 91 12.54 21.32 -2.46
C ASP A 91 11.99 19.93 -2.82
N TYR A 92 12.60 19.24 -3.77
CA TYR A 92 12.24 17.85 -4.12
C TYR A 92 12.30 16.91 -2.91
N ASN A 93 13.38 16.98 -2.13
CA ASN A 93 13.55 16.10 -0.96
C ASN A 93 12.50 16.37 0.13
N ILE A 94 12.12 17.64 0.32
CA ILE A 94 11.07 18.01 1.26
C ILE A 94 9.72 17.44 0.82
N GLU A 95 9.32 17.69 -0.42
CA GLU A 95 8.05 17.21 -0.97
C GLU A 95 7.96 15.68 -0.96
N MET A 96 9.04 14.98 -1.29
CA MET A 96 9.06 13.52 -1.24
C MET A 96 8.92 12.97 0.20
N ARG A 97 9.52 13.63 1.20
CA ARG A 97 9.33 13.24 2.61
C ARG A 97 7.89 13.45 3.05
N LEU A 98 7.28 14.57 2.65
CA LEU A 98 5.87 14.85 2.94
C LEU A 98 4.95 13.81 2.28
N ALA A 99 5.17 13.51 1.00
CA ALA A 99 4.42 12.50 0.26
C ALA A 99 4.50 11.11 0.90
N ASN A 100 5.69 10.73 1.39
CA ASN A 100 5.89 9.47 2.11
C ASN A 100 5.18 9.45 3.47
N LYS A 101 5.22 10.57 4.21
CA LYS A 101 4.51 10.69 5.50
C LYS A 101 3.00 10.56 5.30
N VAL A 102 2.45 11.19 4.26
CA VAL A 102 1.03 11.08 3.91
C VAL A 102 0.65 9.63 3.57
N LEU A 103 1.44 8.95 2.72
CA LEU A 103 1.18 7.56 2.37
C LEU A 103 1.26 6.63 3.61
N LYS A 104 2.25 6.84 4.47
CA LYS A 104 2.39 6.09 5.72
C LYS A 104 1.15 6.28 6.60
N ASN A 105 0.76 7.53 6.87
CA ASN A 105 -0.38 7.84 7.72
C ASN A 105 -1.70 7.29 7.15
N SER A 106 -1.86 7.36 5.83
CA SER A 106 -3.00 6.75 5.14
C SER A 106 -3.05 5.25 5.37
N ARG A 107 -1.94 4.54 5.15
CA ARG A 107 -1.84 3.09 5.41
C ARG A 107 -2.16 2.75 6.87
N ASP A 108 -1.57 3.46 7.82
CA ASP A 108 -1.79 3.21 9.25
C ASP A 108 -3.28 3.34 9.61
N THR A 109 -3.94 4.38 9.09
CA THR A 109 -5.38 4.64 9.28
C THR A 109 -6.24 3.54 8.65
N ILE A 110 -5.94 3.16 7.40
CA ILE A 110 -6.66 2.10 6.68
C ILE A 110 -6.56 0.77 7.43
N TRP A 111 -5.37 0.41 7.90
CA TRP A 111 -5.15 -0.84 8.63
C TRP A 111 -5.81 -0.84 10.01
N ALA A 112 -5.81 0.30 10.72
CA ALA A 112 -6.55 0.44 11.97
C ALA A 112 -8.07 0.27 11.75
N SER A 113 -8.62 0.92 10.73
CA SER A 113 -10.03 0.78 10.36
C SER A 113 -10.37 -0.66 9.97
N TYR A 114 -9.54 -1.30 9.15
CA TYR A 114 -9.72 -2.68 8.74
C TYR A 114 -9.77 -3.63 9.94
N ARG A 115 -8.82 -3.54 10.88
CA ARG A 115 -8.82 -4.37 12.10
C ARG A 115 -10.09 -4.16 12.93
N LYS A 116 -10.53 -2.91 13.07
CA LYS A 116 -11.78 -2.57 13.77
C LYS A 116 -12.99 -3.21 13.09
N SER A 117 -13.10 -3.10 11.77
CA SER A 117 -14.20 -3.70 11.01
C SER A 117 -14.18 -5.22 11.09
N MET A 118 -13.02 -5.87 10.94
CA MET A 118 -12.90 -7.33 11.07
C MET A 118 -13.32 -7.83 12.45
N LYS A 119 -12.99 -7.09 13.52
CA LYS A 119 -13.43 -7.42 14.89
C LYS A 119 -14.95 -7.26 15.04
N ALA A 120 -15.53 -6.23 14.43
CA ALA A 120 -16.98 -6.02 14.43
C ALA A 120 -17.74 -7.12 13.69
N CYS A 121 -17.14 -7.72 12.65
CA CYS A 121 -17.71 -8.86 11.91
C CYS A 121 -17.62 -10.21 12.65
N GLY A 122 -17.26 -10.25 13.93
CA GLY A 122 -17.24 -11.51 14.71
C GLY A 122 -16.12 -12.52 14.35
N VAL A 123 -15.24 -12.19 13.39
CA VAL A 123 -14.16 -13.08 12.95
C VAL A 123 -13.03 -13.13 14.00
N LYS A 124 -13.04 -14.19 14.84
CA LYS A 124 -11.95 -14.48 15.78
C LYS A 124 -10.68 -14.90 15.00
N GLY A 125 -9.57 -14.18 15.20
CA GLY A 125 -8.30 -14.39 14.49
C GLY A 125 -7.77 -13.15 13.75
N ALA A 126 -8.44 -12.00 13.85
CA ALA A 126 -7.86 -10.73 13.44
C ALA A 126 -6.51 -10.51 14.16
N PRO A 127 -5.44 -10.10 13.47
CA PRO A 127 -4.13 -9.93 14.08
C PRO A 127 -4.23 -8.96 15.25
N VAL A 128 -3.91 -9.49 16.43
CA VAL A 128 -3.87 -8.77 17.70
C VAL A 128 -2.94 -7.57 17.54
N GLU A 129 -3.44 -6.45 18.03
CA GLU A 129 -2.80 -5.14 18.12
C GLU A 129 -1.30 -5.24 18.48
N LEU A 130 -0.43 -4.81 17.57
CA LEU A 130 0.88 -4.31 17.96
C LEU A 130 0.72 -2.84 18.35
N GLU A 131 0.12 -2.60 19.51
CA GLU A 131 0.33 -1.34 20.24
C GLU A 131 1.81 -1.27 20.63
N LYS A 132 2.63 -0.63 19.79
CA LYS A 132 3.87 0.01 20.25
C LYS A 132 4.03 1.37 19.58
N ASN A 133 3.73 2.40 20.37
CA ASN A 133 4.24 3.76 20.32
C ASN A 133 3.82 4.64 19.14
N VAL A 134 2.55 5.06 19.14
CA VAL A 134 2.18 6.36 18.56
C VAL A 134 2.56 7.42 19.59
N VAL A 135 3.77 7.97 19.48
CA VAL A 135 4.06 9.26 20.13
C VAL A 135 3.23 10.30 19.39
N PRO A 136 2.30 11.02 20.05
CA PRO A 136 1.59 12.12 19.42
C PRO A 136 2.60 13.24 19.19
N ASN A 137 3.06 13.42 17.95
CA ASN A 137 3.83 14.60 17.61
C ASN A 137 2.84 15.76 17.44
N THR A 138 2.65 16.50 18.53
CA THR A 138 1.86 17.72 18.64
C THR A 138 2.56 18.96 18.07
N ASP A 139 3.59 18.83 17.23
CA ASP A 139 4.31 20.00 16.72
C ASP A 139 4.03 20.23 15.22
N LEU A 140 2.77 20.52 14.91
CA LEU A 140 2.41 21.30 13.73
C LEU A 140 1.43 22.41 14.13
N ASN A 141 1.87 23.29 15.02
CA ASN A 141 1.43 24.66 14.98
C ASN A 141 2.44 25.59 15.65
N VAL A 142 2.52 26.80 15.10
CA VAL A 142 3.13 28.04 15.61
C VAL A 142 4.53 28.39 15.09
N GLN A 143 4.47 29.34 14.12
CA GLN A 143 5.40 30.43 13.72
C GLN A 143 6.60 30.10 12.84
#